data_AF-A0A534XB15-F1
#
_entry.id   AF-A0A534XB15-F1
#
_cell.length_a   1.000
_cell.length_b   1.000
_cell.length_c   1.000
_cell.angle_alpha   90.00
_cell.angle_beta   90.00
_cell.angle_gamma   90.00
#
_symmetry.space_group_name_H-M   'P 1'
#
loop_
_entity.id
_entity.type
_entity.pdbx_description
1 polymer ?
#
loop_
_entity_poly.entity_id
_entity_poly.type
_entity_poly.pdbx_seq_one_letter_code
_entity_poly.pdbx_strand_id
1 'polypeptide(L)'
;MTDERAEGGGTPEPAASHDWYYRGTIKRVYYGSESGTLVSDATGREYHFKFPFVQILGPIPRVGGLREGMAVGFDVGWTSRGLRVTVIRVY
;
A
#
# COMPACT_ATOMS: atom_id res chain seq x y z
N MET A 1 -53.23 15.04 7.76
CA MET A 1 -53.01 13.68 7.23
C MET A 1 -51.56 13.62 6.79
N THR A 2 -50.80 12.83 7.52
CA THR A 2 -49.35 12.62 7.48
C THR A 2 -48.90 11.99 6.16
N ASP A 3 -47.72 12.35 5.66
CA ASP A 3 -46.66 11.37 5.32
C ASP A 3 -45.32 12.14 5.15
N GLU A 4 -44.48 12.07 6.18
CA GLU A 4 -43.02 12.17 6.08
C GLU A 4 -42.51 11.01 5.22
N ARG A 5 -41.76 11.24 4.14
CA ARG A 5 -40.72 10.34 3.58
C ARG A 5 -39.84 11.14 2.60
N ALA A 6 -38.53 11.07 2.57
CA ALA A 6 -37.52 10.45 3.43
C ALA A 6 -36.19 11.14 3.06
N GLU A 7 -35.35 11.42 4.07
CA GLU A 7 -33.97 11.83 3.86
C GLU A 7 -33.21 10.69 3.17
N GLY A 8 -32.92 10.85 1.88
CA GLY A 8 -31.97 10.01 1.15
C GLY A 8 -30.54 10.46 1.45
N GLY A 9 -30.14 10.45 2.73
CA GLY A 9 -28.78 10.67 3.20
C GLY A 9 -27.88 9.47 2.89
N GLY A 10 -27.75 9.13 1.61
CA GLY A 10 -26.70 8.23 1.15
C GLY A 10 -25.46 9.06 0.92
N THR A 11 -24.65 9.31 1.96
CA THR A 11 -23.23 9.61 1.75
C THR A 11 -22.72 8.52 0.81
N PRO A 12 -22.20 8.84 -0.39
CA PRO A 12 -21.62 7.80 -1.21
C PRO A 12 -20.53 7.16 -0.36
N GLU A 13 -20.69 5.87 -0.04
CA GLU A 13 -19.56 5.07 0.44
C GLU A 13 -18.41 5.41 -0.52
N PRO A 14 -17.25 5.87 0.00
CA PRO A 14 -16.16 6.30 -0.85
C PRO A 14 -15.91 5.17 -1.83
N ALA A 15 -16.24 5.42 -3.11
CA ALA A 15 -16.33 4.41 -4.15
C ALA A 15 -15.11 3.52 -4.00
N ALA A 16 -15.33 2.25 -3.61
CA ALA A 16 -14.27 1.32 -3.25
C ALA A 16 -13.19 1.44 -4.31
N SER A 17 -12.11 2.14 -3.96
CA SER A 17 -11.13 2.59 -4.93
C SER A 17 -10.62 1.33 -5.60
N HIS A 18 -10.81 1.20 -6.91
CA HIS A 18 -10.28 0.07 -7.66
C HIS A 18 -8.78 0.07 -7.45
N ASP A 19 -8.35 -0.79 -6.55
CA ASP A 19 -7.01 -0.76 -6.00
C ASP A 19 -6.14 -1.57 -6.93
N TRP A 20 -5.61 -0.90 -7.94
CA TRP A 20 -4.82 -1.53 -9.01
C TRP A 20 -3.44 -2.02 -8.54
N TYR A 21 -3.07 -1.73 -7.29
CA TYR A 21 -1.83 -2.18 -6.69
C TYR A 21 -1.86 -3.68 -6.37
N TYR A 22 -0.70 -4.33 -6.49
CA TYR A 22 -0.54 -5.66 -5.90
C TYR A 22 -0.71 -5.58 -4.40
N ARG A 23 -1.32 -6.61 -3.79
CA ARG A 23 -1.46 -6.69 -2.33
C ARG A 23 -0.31 -7.48 -1.72
N GLY A 24 0.20 -6.96 -0.61
CA GLY A 24 1.27 -7.61 0.13
C GLY A 24 1.37 -7.13 1.57
N THR A 25 2.24 -7.80 2.31
CA THR A 25 2.53 -7.51 3.71
C THR A 25 3.99 -7.13 3.87
N ILE A 26 4.28 -6.05 4.60
CA ILE A 26 5.64 -5.68 4.97
C ILE A 26 6.22 -6.78 5.85
N LYS A 27 7.27 -7.45 5.37
CA LYS A 27 7.93 -8.54 6.10
C LYS A 27 9.01 -8.01 7.03
N ARG A 28 9.81 -7.06 6.56
CA ARG A 28 10.92 -6.50 7.33
C ARG A 28 11.23 -5.06 6.93
N VAL A 29 11.56 -4.23 7.92
CA VAL A 29 12.01 -2.84 7.72
C VAL A 29 13.37 -2.64 8.37
N TYR A 30 14.34 -2.20 7.60
CA TYR A 30 15.69 -1.84 8.04
C TYR A 30 15.80 -0.31 8.10
N TYR A 31 15.36 0.29 9.20
CA TYR A 31 15.30 1.76 9.33
C TYR A 31 16.66 2.45 9.09
N GLY A 32 17.77 1.85 9.56
CA GLY A 32 19.11 2.43 9.39
C GLY A 32 19.62 2.47 7.94
N SER A 33 19.10 1.60 7.06
CA SER A 33 19.46 1.57 5.63
C SER A 33 18.32 2.02 4.72
N GLU A 34 17.23 2.50 5.33
CA GLU A 34 15.98 2.92 4.68
C GLU A 34 15.52 1.94 3.59
N SER A 35 15.54 0.66 3.93
CA SER A 35 15.18 -0.42 3.02
C SER A 35 14.34 -1.47 3.72
N GLY A 36 13.82 -2.42 2.97
CA GLY A 36 13.04 -3.50 3.54
C GLY A 36 12.56 -4.49 2.50
N THR A 37 11.74 -5.42 2.97
CA THR A 37 11.10 -6.41 2.13
C THR A 37 9.61 -6.51 2.42
N LEU A 38 8.86 -6.87 1.39
CA LEU A 38 7.44 -7.21 1.48
C LEU A 38 7.20 -8.54 0.77
N VAL A 39 6.14 -9.22 1.15
CA VAL A 39 5.70 -10.47 0.55
C VAL A 39 4.38 -10.22 -0.15
N SER A 40 4.28 -10.65 -1.41
CA SER A 40 3.03 -10.63 -2.16
C SER A 40 2.04 -11.64 -1.59
N ASP A 41 0.83 -11.20 -1.29
CA ASP A 41 -0.22 -12.09 -0.77
C ASP A 41 -0.69 -13.09 -1.84
N ALA A 42 -0.62 -12.71 -3.12
CA ALA A 42 -1.05 -13.54 -4.25
C ALA A 42 -0.05 -14.65 -4.61
N THR A 43 1.25 -14.40 -4.45
CA THR A 43 2.30 -15.32 -4.95
C THR A 43 3.26 -15.83 -3.87
N GLY A 44 3.23 -15.25 -2.67
CA GLY A 44 4.21 -15.51 -1.62
C GLY A 44 5.63 -15.01 -1.95
N ARG A 45 5.84 -14.37 -3.10
CA ARG A 45 7.14 -13.88 -3.52
C ARG A 45 7.57 -12.68 -2.69
N GLU A 46 8.83 -12.69 -2.27
CA GLU A 46 9.46 -11.58 -1.56
C GLU A 46 10.05 -10.56 -2.55
N TYR A 47 9.79 -9.28 -2.27
CA TYR A 47 10.29 -8.15 -3.04
C TYR A 47 11.03 -7.17 -2.14
N HIS A 48 12.09 -6.57 -2.69
CA HIS A 48 12.90 -5.58 -2.00
C HIS A 48 12.48 -4.16 -2.39
N PHE A 49 12.42 -3.28 -1.38
CA PHE A 49 12.31 -1.83 -1.56
C PHE A 49 13.49 -1.13 -0.93
N LYS A 50 13.85 0.04 -1.46
CA LYS A 50 14.94 0.86 -0.93
C LYS A 50 14.72 2.33 -1.26
N PHE A 51 14.87 3.20 -0.28
CA PHE A 51 14.89 4.64 -0.52
C PHE A 51 16.21 5.09 -1.17
N PRO A 52 16.14 6.12 -2.05
CA PRO A 52 14.96 6.89 -2.44
C PRO A 52 14.20 6.30 -3.65
N PHE A 53 14.42 5.05 -4.03
CA PHE A 53 13.88 4.44 -5.26
C PHE A 53 12.45 3.91 -5.14
N VAL A 54 11.82 4.05 -3.98
CA VAL A 54 10.43 3.68 -3.75
C VAL A 54 9.64 4.89 -3.29
N GLN A 55 8.49 5.12 -3.90
CA GLN A 55 7.55 6.15 -3.51
C GLN A 55 6.56 5.59 -2.49
N ILE A 56 6.37 6.27 -1.36
CA ILE A 56 5.33 5.91 -0.40
C ILE A 56 4.13 6.84 -0.57
N LEU A 57 2.96 6.25 -0.78
CA LEU A 57 1.68 6.94 -0.93
C LEU A 57 0.78 6.64 0.28
N GLY A 58 0.23 7.69 0.89
CA GLY A 58 -0.74 7.56 1.97
C GLY A 58 -0.42 8.43 3.19
N PRO A 59 -1.07 8.15 4.34
CA PRO A 59 -0.97 9.00 5.52
C PRO A 59 0.44 9.01 6.14
N ILE A 60 1.30 8.06 5.76
CA ILE A 60 2.66 7.93 6.24
C ILE A 60 3.62 8.08 5.04
N PRO A 61 4.14 9.27 4.74
CA PRO A 61 4.92 9.51 3.51
C PRO A 61 6.41 9.11 3.61
N ARG A 62 6.80 8.24 4.56
CA ARG A 62 8.22 7.92 4.85
C ARG A 62 8.43 6.50 5.39
N VAL A 63 9.61 5.92 5.14
CA VAL A 63 9.98 4.56 5.64
C VAL A 63 9.77 4.42 7.13
N GLY A 64 10.11 5.47 7.89
CA GLY A 64 10.07 5.43 9.36
C GLY A 64 8.70 5.12 9.96
N GLY A 65 7.62 5.20 9.19
CA GLY A 65 6.30 4.76 9.66
C GLY A 65 5.83 3.42 9.09
N LEU A 66 6.59 2.77 8.20
CA LEU A 66 6.34 1.39 7.81
C LEU A 66 6.71 0.44 8.95
N ARG A 67 5.94 -0.62 9.14
CA ARG A 67 6.17 -1.62 10.20
C ARG A 67 5.97 -3.03 9.65
N GLU A 68 6.64 -4.00 10.25
CA GLU A 68 6.41 -5.43 9.96
C GLU A 68 4.94 -5.79 10.24
N GLY A 69 4.36 -6.63 9.38
CA GLY A 69 2.96 -7.04 9.44
C GLY A 69 1.96 -6.05 8.82
N MET A 70 2.42 -4.88 8.36
CA MET A 70 1.54 -3.88 7.73
C MET A 70 1.09 -4.34 6.34
N ALA A 71 -0.23 -4.37 6.13
CA ALA A 71 -0.83 -4.60 4.81
C ALA A 71 -0.67 -3.37 3.93
N VAL A 72 -0.22 -3.56 2.69
CA VAL A 72 0.09 -2.48 1.74
C VAL A 72 -0.30 -2.86 0.33
N GLY A 73 -0.56 -1.85 -0.49
CA GLY A 73 -0.49 -1.96 -1.95
C GLY A 73 0.94 -1.73 -2.43
N PHE A 74 1.36 -2.35 -3.52
CA PHE A 74 2.66 -2.07 -4.12
C PHE A 74 2.69 -2.26 -5.63
N ASP A 75 3.65 -1.59 -6.27
CA ASP A 75 4.04 -1.82 -7.67
C ASP A 75 5.48 -2.32 -7.74
N VAL A 76 5.81 -3.01 -8.83
CA VAL A 76 7.17 -3.45 -9.12
C VAL A 76 7.67 -2.93 -10.46
N GLY A 77 8.95 -2.57 -10.51
CA GLY A 77 9.67 -2.20 -11.72
C GLY A 77 10.91 -3.06 -11.92
N TRP A 78 11.28 -3.26 -13.19
CA TRP A 78 12.56 -3.89 -13.54
C TRP A 78 13.72 -2.93 -13.33
N THR A 79 14.77 -3.40 -12.67
CA THR A 79 16.04 -2.69 -12.51
C THR A 79 17.18 -3.59 -12.98
N SER A 80 18.40 -3.06 -13.11
CA SER A 80 19.60 -3.87 -13.37
C SER A 80 19.87 -4.94 -12.30
N ARG A 81 19.20 -4.88 -11.15
CA ARG A 81 19.28 -5.86 -10.06
C ARG A 81 18.02 -6.74 -9.96
N GLY A 82 17.18 -6.76 -10.99
CA GLY A 82 15.91 -7.49 -11.03
C GLY A 82 14.70 -6.66 -10.61
N LEU A 83 13.58 -7.33 -10.35
CA LEU A 83 12.34 -6.69 -9.90
C LEU A 83 12.52 -6.05 -8.51
N ARG A 84 12.12 -4.79 -8.40
CA ARG A 84 12.09 -4.03 -7.15
C ARG A 84 10.78 -3.31 -6.99
N VAL A 85 10.40 -3.08 -5.74
CA VAL A 85 9.23 -2.27 -5.42
C VAL A 85 9.51 -0.81 -5.76
N THR A 86 8.60 -0.20 -6.51
CA THR A 86 8.69 1.20 -6.95
C THR A 86 7.66 2.09 -6.23
N VAL A 87 6.53 1.52 -5.82
CA VAL A 87 5.48 2.22 -5.06
C VAL A 87 5.05 1.35 -3.88
N ILE A 88 4.79 1.98 -2.73
CA ILE A 88 4.11 1.39 -1.58
C ILE A 88 2.92 2.29 -1.23
N ARG A 89 1.70 1.77 -1.34
CA ARG A 89 0.46 2.40 -0.88
C ARG A 89 0.13 1.89 0.52
N VAL A 90 0.18 2.78 1.50
CA VAL A 90 -0.28 2.53 2.87
C VAL A 90 -1.75 2.94 2.97
N TYR A 91 -2.64 2.01 3.27
CA TYR A 91 -4.07 2.29 3.42
C TYR A 91 -4.37 3.08 4.69
#